data_AF-A0A2V2B2Z2-F1
#
_entry.id   AF-A0A2V2B2Z2-F1
#
_cell.length_a   1.000
_cell.length_b   1.000
_cell.length_c   1.000
_cell.angle_alpha   90.00
_cell.angle_beta   90.00
_cell.angle_gamma   90.00
#
_symmetry.space_group_name_H-M   'P 1'
#
loop_
_entity.id
_entity.type
_entity.pdbx_description
1 polymer ?
#
loop_
_entity_poly.entity_id
_entity_poly.type
_entity_poly.pdbx_seq_one_letter_code
_entity_poly.pdbx_strand_id
1 'polypeptide(L)' 'MQQKLLVVALIVMSGLLVAFVAGACLRAVGADWQAVLAGGGAAFVATVGVGFLIVNYVQAP' A
#
# COMPACT_ATOMS: atom_id res chain seq x y z
N MET A 1 -0.62 -14.67 18.61
CA MET A 1 -0.69 -13.20 18.40
C MET A 1 0.46 -12.66 17.55
N GLN A 2 1.71 -13.12 17.77
CA GLN A 2 2.91 -12.64 17.05
C GLN A 2 2.84 -12.77 15.51
N GLN A 3 2.30 -13.88 14.98
CA GLN A 3 2.17 -14.09 13.53
C GLN A 3 1.22 -13.09 12.85
N LYS A 4 0.12 -12.70 13.51
CA LYS A 4 -0.85 -11.73 12.95
C LYS A 4 -0.24 -10.33 12.85
N LEU A 5 0.53 -9.93 13.85
CA LEU A 5 1.28 -8.68 13.84
C LEU A 5 2.31 -8.62 12.71
N LEU A 6 3.03 -9.72 12.48
CA LEU A 6 4.04 -9.80 11.42
C LEU A 6 3.41 -9.68 10.02
N VAL A 7 2.26 -10.31 9.78
CA VAL A 7 1.53 -10.19 8.51
C VAL A 7 1.05 -8.77 8.26
N VAL A 8 0.48 -8.11 9.28
CA VAL A 8 0.05 -6.71 9.17
C VAL A 8 1.24 -5.80 8.86
N ALA A 9 2.36 -5.98 9.56
CA ALA A 9 3.57 -5.21 9.32
C ALA A 9 4.08 -5.39 7.88
N LEU A 10 4.09 -6.62 7.35
CA LEU A 10 4.48 -6.88 5.96
C LEU A 10 3.55 -6.17 4.97
N ILE A 11 2.23 -6.26 5.15
CA ILE A 11 1.27 -5.59 4.26
C ILE A 11 1.50 -4.07 4.25
N VAL A 12 1.71 -3.46 5.42
CA VAL A 12 1.96 -2.02 5.54
C VAL A 12 3.28 -1.65 4.87
N MET A 13 4.36 -2.40 5.11
CA MET A 13 5.67 -2.14 4.49
C MET A 13 5.62 -2.28 2.96
N SER A 14 4.90 -3.29 2.45
CA SER A 14 4.65 -3.44 1.01
C SER A 14 3.84 -2.27 0.46
N GLY A 15 2.79 -1.83 1.16
CA GLY A 15 2.01 -0.65 0.78
C GLY A 15 2.85 0.62 0.70
N LEU A 16 3.74 0.85 1.68
CA LEU A 16 4.64 2.00 1.69
C LEU A 16 5.60 1.99 0.49
N LEU A 17 6.15 0.82 0.15
CA LEU A 17 7.02 0.67 -1.02
C LEU A 17 6.26 1.02 -2.32
N VAL A 18 5.05 0.51 -2.49
CA VAL A 18 4.22 0.78 -3.68
C VAL A 18 3.86 2.27 -3.76
N ALA A 19 3.50 2.90 -2.64
CA ALA A 19 3.20 4.33 -2.57
C ALA A 19 4.40 5.19 -2.97
N PHE A 20 5.59 4.84 -2.50
CA PHE A 20 6.83 5.52 -2.85
C PHE A 20 7.14 5.38 -4.35
N VAL A 21 7.01 4.17 -4.91
CA VAL A 21 7.23 3.94 -6.35
C VAL A 21 6.22 4.71 -7.19
N ALA A 22 4.93 4.66 -6.85
CA ALA A 22 3.89 5.41 -7.55
C ALA A 22 4.15 6.93 -7.50
N GLY A 23 4.52 7.45 -6.33
CA GLY A 23 4.90 8.86 -6.17
C GLY A 23 6.14 9.22 -6.98
N ALA A 24 7.17 8.37 -6.99
CA ALA A 24 8.39 8.58 -7.79
C ALA A 24 8.08 8.57 -9.30
N CYS A 25 7.22 7.66 -9.77
CA CYS A 25 6.77 7.62 -11.16
C CYS A 25 6.02 8.91 -11.54
N LEU A 26 5.10 9.38 -10.69
CA LEU A 26 4.38 10.64 -10.92
C LEU A 26 5.33 11.84 -10.92
N ARG A 27 6.32 11.85 -10.03
CA ARG A 27 7.33 12.90 -10.00
C ARG A 27 8.20 12.90 -11.25
N ALA A 28 8.53 11.72 -11.78
CA ALA A 28 9.33 11.54 -13.00
C ALA A 28 8.63 12.07 -14.25
N VAL A 29 7.29 12.04 -14.31
CA VAL A 29 6.51 12.63 -15.41
C VAL A 29 6.18 14.12 -15.20
N GLY A 30 6.75 14.75 -14.17
CA GLY A 30 6.60 16.18 -13.91
C GLY A 30 5.31 16.56 -13.19
N ALA A 31 4.60 15.62 -12.55
CA ALA A 31 3.40 15.95 -11.78
C ALA A 31 3.73 16.81 -10.55
N ASP A 32 2.79 17.68 -10.17
CA ASP A 32 2.89 18.49 -8.96
C ASP A 32 2.92 17.63 -7.69
N TRP A 33 3.52 18.16 -6.61
CA TRP A 33 3.65 17.43 -5.35
C TRP A 33 2.31 16.99 -4.75
N GLN A 34 1.23 17.74 -4.98
CA GLN A 34 -0.10 17.35 -4.54
C GLN A 34 -0.60 16.10 -5.27
N ALA A 35 -0.35 15.98 -6.57
CA ALA A 35 -0.68 14.80 -7.36
C ALA A 35 0.20 13.60 -6.98
N VAL A 36 1.49 13.83 -6.72
CA VAL A 36 2.42 12.81 -6.22
C VAL A 36 1.96 12.22 -4.89
N LEU A 37 1.57 13.07 -3.93
CA LEU A 37 1.06 12.65 -2.63
C LEU A 37 -0.29 11.94 -2.73
N ALA A 38 -1.20 12.45 -3.55
CA ALA A 38 -2.50 11.82 -3.78
C ALA A 38 -2.36 10.45 -4.45
N GLY A 39 -1.51 10.33 -5.48
CA GLY A 39 -1.27 9.08 -6.19
C GLY A 39 -0.55 8.04 -5.34
N GLY A 40 0.48 8.47 -4.59
CA GLY A 40 1.14 7.60 -3.60
C GLY A 40 0.17 7.12 -2.52
N GLY A 41 -0.64 8.02 -1.96
CA GLY A 41 -1.66 7.69 -0.96
C GLY A 41 -2.74 6.73 -1.50
N ALA A 42 -3.23 6.94 -2.72
CA ALA A 42 -4.19 6.03 -3.35
C ALA A 42 -3.60 4.63 -3.56
N ALA A 43 -2.33 4.55 -4.01
CA ALA A 43 -1.64 3.28 -4.22
C ALA A 43 -1.37 2.54 -2.90
N PHE A 44 -1.07 3.26 -1.81
CA PHE A 44 -0.97 2.70 -0.46
C PHE A 44 -2.30 2.05 -0.04
N VAL A 45 -3.39 2.81 -0.09
CA VAL A 45 -4.71 2.36 0.37
C VAL A 45 -5.19 1.15 -0.43
N ALA A 46 -4.99 1.15 -1.75
CA ALA A 46 -5.32 0.00 -2.59
C ALA A 46 -4.53 -1.25 -2.17
N THR A 47 -3.22 -1.13 -1.97
CA THR A 47 -2.35 -2.26 -1.61
C THR A 47 -2.71 -2.83 -0.24
N VAL A 48 -2.88 -1.96 0.76
CA VAL A 48 -3.24 -2.36 2.13
C VAL A 48 -4.65 -2.94 2.17
N GLY A 49 -5.61 -2.30 1.48
CA GLY A 49 -6.99 -2.76 1.41
C GLY A 49 -7.11 -4.15 0.78
N VAL A 50 -6.42 -4.39 -0.35
CA VAL A 50 -6.36 -5.71 -0.98
C VAL A 50 -5.68 -6.73 -0.08
N GLY A 51 -4.55 -6.37 0.55
CA GLY A 51 -3.85 -7.26 1.48
C GLY A 51 -4.73 -7.68 2.66
N PHE A 52 -5.50 -6.74 3.22
CA PHE A 52 -6.45 -7.03 4.28
C PHE A 52 -7.61 -7.92 3.81
N LEU A 53 -8.18 -7.64 2.63
CA LEU A 53 -9.23 -8.47 2.04
C LEU A 53 -8.76 -9.91 1.83
N ILE A 54 -7.57 -10.11 1.26
CA ILE A 54 -7.00 -11.45 1.03
C ILE A 54 -6.84 -12.20 2.36
N VAL A 55 -6.28 -11.55 3.38
CA VAL A 55 -6.09 -12.18 4.69
C VAL A 55 -7.44 -12.61 5.30
N ASN A 56 -8.48 -11.79 5.17
CA ASN A 56 -9.81 -12.14 5.70
C ASN A 56 -10.53 -13.18 4.83
N TYR A 57 -10.39 -13.15 3.51
CA TYR A 57 -10.96 -14.15 2.60
C TYR A 57 -10.32 -15.54 2.79
N VAL A 58 -8.99 -15.60 2.93
CA VAL A 58 -8.27 -16.87 3.13
C VAL A 58 -8.51 -17.47 4.51
N GLN A 59 -8.87 -16.64 5.50
CA GLN A 59 -9.22 -17.08 6.84
C GLN A 59 -10.72 -17.38 7.03
N ALA A 60 -11.53 -17.30 5.96
CA ALA A 60 -12.93 -17.71 6.01
C ALA A 60 -13.03 -19.26 6.12
N PRO A 61 -13.87 -19.78 7.04
CA PRO A 61 -14.02 -21.21 7.30
C PRO A 61 -14.67 -22.00 6.15
#